data_AF-A0A5M3XCK5-F1
#
_entry.id   AF-A0A5M3XCK5-F1
#
_cell.length_a   1.000
_cell.length_b   1.000
_cell.length_c   1.000
_cell.angle_alpha   90.00
_cell.angle_beta   90.00
_cell.angle_gamma   90.00
#
_symmetry.space_group_name_H-M   'P 1'
#
loop_
_entity.id
_entity.type
_entity.pdbx_description
1 polymer ?
#
loop_
_entity_poly.entity_id
_entity_poly.type
_entity_poly.pdbx_seq_one_letter_code
_entity_poly.pdbx_strand_id
1 'polypeptide(L)'
;MAETANPMHTALLDLQRRIRTELHVIEQTLAKADKHMGGGMVWLGPEARRWRDDLGLRRTQLRRASDRVERAIDDALAGQPVRVPEATADAYRRQRSGRL
;
A
#
# COMPACT_ATOMS: atom_id res chain seq x y z
N MET A 1 16.62 -17.38 27.39
CA MET A 1 15.16 -17.28 27.14
C MET A 1 14.94 -17.61 25.67
N ALA A 2 13.92 -18.39 25.30
CA ALA A 2 13.67 -18.70 23.89
C ALA A 2 13.15 -17.45 23.16
N GLU A 3 13.80 -17.10 22.05
CA GLU A 3 13.36 -16.05 21.13
C GLU A 3 12.58 -16.67 19.97
N THR A 4 11.51 -16.00 19.58
CA THR A 4 10.64 -16.43 18.48
C THR A 4 10.42 -15.29 17.49
N ALA A 5 9.89 -15.62 16.31
CA ALA A 5 9.54 -14.63 15.30
C ALA A 5 8.46 -13.68 15.85
N ASN A 6 8.66 -12.38 15.66
CA ASN A 6 7.72 -11.37 16.14
C ASN A 6 6.42 -11.38 15.29
N PRO A 7 5.26 -11.76 15.88
CA PRO A 7 4.01 -11.85 15.13
C PRO A 7 3.54 -10.51 14.56
N MET A 8 3.93 -9.39 15.18
CA MET A 8 3.59 -8.05 14.69
C MET A 8 4.47 -7.67 13.49
N HIS A 9 5.77 -7.97 13.54
CA HIS A 9 6.68 -7.74 12.42
C HIS A 9 6.23 -8.54 11.18
N THR A 10 5.87 -9.82 11.37
CA THR A 10 5.30 -10.65 10.30
C THR A 10 4.01 -10.06 9.74
N ALA A 11 3.12 -9.54 10.59
CA ALA A 11 1.87 -8.92 10.14
C ALA A 11 2.10 -7.66 9.29
N LEU A 12 3.07 -6.83 9.69
CA LEU A 12 3.43 -5.63 8.95
C LEU A 12 4.03 -5.97 7.59
N LEU A 13 4.86 -7.02 7.49
CA LEU A 13 5.35 -7.53 6.20
C LEU A 13 4.21 -8.06 5.31
N ASP A 14 3.23 -8.76 5.87
CA ASP A 14 2.05 -9.20 5.13
C ASP A 14 1.23 -8.02 4.61
N LEU A 15 1.02 -7.01 5.46
CA LEU A 15 0.31 -5.79 5.10
C LEU A 15 1.03 -5.03 3.98
N GLN A 16 2.35 -4.86 4.10
CA GLN A 16 3.19 -4.19 3.09
C GLN A 16 3.05 -4.88 1.72
N ARG A 17 3.12 -6.23 1.69
CA ARG A 17 2.99 -7.01 0.45
C ARG A 17 1.60 -6.85 -0.19
N ARG A 18 0.54 -6.88 0.62
CA ARG A 18 -0.84 -6.71 0.12
C ARG A 18 -1.04 -5.33 -0.49
N ILE A 19 -0.64 -4.28 0.24
CA ILE A 19 -0.79 -2.89 -0.22
C ILE A 19 -0.01 -2.65 -1.50
N ARG A 20 1.25 -3.09 -1.61
CA ARG A 20 2.03 -2.98 -2.85
C ARG A 20 1.33 -3.64 -4.04
N THR A 21 0.73 -4.81 -3.82
CA THR A 21 -0.01 -5.53 -4.87
C THR A 21 -1.24 -4.75 -5.32
N GLU A 22 -2.05 -4.26 -4.37
CA GLU A 22 -3.26 -3.48 -4.67
C GLU A 22 -2.92 -2.17 -5.37
N LEU A 23 -1.90 -1.45 -4.90
CA LEU A 23 -1.44 -0.21 -5.50
C LEU A 23 -0.97 -0.41 -6.94
N HIS A 24 -0.21 -1.48 -7.19
CA HIS A 24 0.24 -1.82 -8.54
C HIS A 24 -0.94 -2.04 -9.50
N VAL A 25 -1.99 -2.75 -9.07
CA VAL A 25 -3.20 -2.97 -9.87
C VAL A 25 -3.91 -1.66 -10.18
N ILE A 26 -4.02 -0.76 -9.21
CA ILE A 26 -4.67 0.55 -9.42
C ILE A 26 -3.84 1.40 -10.39
N GLU A 27 -2.52 1.46 -10.22
CA GLU A 27 -1.63 2.21 -11.12
C GLU A 27 -1.71 1.71 -12.56
N GLN A 28 -1.68 0.39 -12.77
CA GLN A 28 -1.84 -0.21 -14.09
C GLN A 28 -3.21 0.11 -14.71
N THR A 29 -4.28 0.04 -13.91
CA THR A 29 -5.64 0.32 -14.38
C THR A 29 -5.77 1.78 -14.82
N LEU A 30 -5.24 2.72 -14.04
CA LEU A 30 -5.23 4.15 -14.37
C LEU A 30 -4.35 4.44 -15.58
N ALA A 31 -3.17 3.82 -15.71
CA ALA A 31 -2.30 3.96 -16.87
C ALA A 31 -2.96 3.43 -18.16
N LYS A 32 -3.69 2.33 -18.05
CA LYS A 32 -4.48 1.78 -19.17
C LYS A 32 -5.60 2.74 -19.57
N ALA A 33 -6.34 3.30 -18.61
CA ALA A 33 -7.38 4.28 -18.88
C ALA A 33 -6.83 5.56 -19.55
N ASP A 34 -5.69 6.06 -19.07
CA ASP A 34 -4.95 7.18 -19.67
C ASP A 34 -4.57 6.90 -21.13
N LYS A 35 -4.05 5.70 -21.42
CA LYS A 35 -3.69 5.29 -22.79
C LYS A 35 -4.92 5.19 -23.71
N HIS A 36 -6.02 4.61 -23.24
CA HIS A 36 -7.23 4.44 -24.06
C HIS A 36 -7.93 5.77 -24.36
N MET A 37 -7.90 6.73 -23.44
CA MET A 37 -8.70 7.95 -23.53
C MET A 37 -7.87 9.19 -23.88
N GLY A 38 -6.57 9.19 -23.58
CA GLY A 38 -5.63 10.27 -23.87
C GLY A 38 -4.59 9.95 -24.96
N GLY A 39 -4.40 8.67 -25.31
CA GLY A 39 -3.29 8.23 -26.15
C GLY A 39 -3.55 8.05 -27.64
N GLY A 40 -4.79 8.07 -28.13
CA GLY A 40 -5.03 7.92 -29.58
C GLY A 40 -6.49 7.92 -30.01
N MET A 41 -6.73 8.61 -31.14
CA MET A 41 -7.83 8.60 -32.13
C MET A 41 -9.31 8.41 -31.73
N VAL A 42 -9.66 7.85 -30.57
CA VAL A 42 -11.02 7.44 -30.21
C VAL A 42 -11.81 8.58 -29.57
N TRP A 43 -11.15 9.43 -28.77
CA TRP A 43 -11.78 10.56 -28.11
C TRP A 43 -10.90 11.81 -28.19
N LEU A 44 -11.36 12.80 -28.95
CA LEU A 44 -10.66 14.06 -29.22
C LEU A 44 -11.57 15.23 -28.85
N GLY A 45 -10.98 16.35 -28.43
CA GLY A 45 -11.69 17.57 -28.09
C GLY A 45 -11.26 18.19 -26.75
N PRO A 46 -11.80 19.36 -26.39
CA PRO A 46 -11.56 20.01 -25.10
C PRO A 46 -11.89 19.12 -23.89
N GLU A 47 -12.97 18.34 -23.97
CA GLU A 47 -13.44 17.45 -22.91
C GLU A 47 -12.48 16.28 -22.68
N ALA A 48 -11.96 15.69 -23.76
CA ALA A 48 -10.97 14.63 -23.69
C ALA A 48 -9.65 15.12 -23.04
N ARG A 49 -9.26 16.37 -23.30
CA ARG A 49 -8.10 17.01 -22.64
C ARG A 49 -8.35 17.22 -21.16
N ARG A 50 -9.49 17.82 -20.79
CA ARG A 50 -9.86 18.05 -19.39
C ARG A 50 -9.91 16.75 -18.60
N TRP A 51 -10.50 15.70 -19.17
CA TRP A 51 -10.55 14.39 -18.52
C TRP A 51 -9.16 13.79 -18.29
N ARG A 52 -8.25 13.91 -19.27
CA ARG A 52 -6.86 13.46 -19.14
C ARG A 52 -6.14 14.20 -18.01
N ASP A 53 -6.31 15.52 -17.95
CA ASP A 53 -5.71 16.35 -16.90
C ASP A 53 -6.24 15.96 -15.51
N ASP A 54 -7.56 15.77 -15.38
CA ASP A 54 -8.20 15.31 -14.15
C ASP A 54 -7.69 13.91 -13.73
N LEU A 55 -7.54 12.98 -14.68
CA LEU A 55 -6.98 11.65 -14.42
C LEU A 55 -5.51 11.75 -13.97
N GLY A 56 -4.71 12.59 -14.63
CA GLY A 56 -3.31 12.82 -14.27
C GLY A 56 -3.15 13.37 -12.86
N LEU A 57 -4.01 14.32 -12.47
CA LEU A 57 -4.07 14.86 -11.12
C LEU A 57 -4.42 13.77 -10.10
N ARG A 58 -5.48 13.00 -10.35
CA ARG A 58 -5.92 11.89 -9.46
C ARG A 58 -4.84 10.82 -9.32
N ARG A 59 -4.15 10.45 -10.40
CA ARG A 59 -3.03 9.51 -10.38
C ARG A 59 -1.88 10.02 -9.51
N THR A 60 -1.57 11.31 -9.61
CA THR A 60 -0.54 11.95 -8.79
C THR A 60 -0.92 11.96 -7.31
N GLN A 61 -2.18 12.29 -7.00
CA GLN A 61 -2.70 12.28 -5.63
C GLN A 61 -2.69 10.88 -5.03
N LEU A 62 -3.14 9.88 -5.80
CA LEU A 62 -3.10 8.49 -5.38
C LEU A 62 -1.67 8.06 -5.06
N ARG A 63 -0.71 8.31 -5.96
CA ARG A 63 0.70 7.96 -5.74
C ARG A 63 1.25 8.59 -4.45
N ARG A 64 0.93 9.87 -4.18
CA ARG A 64 1.34 10.51 -2.91
C ARG A 64 0.68 9.89 -1.68
N ALA A 65 -0.57 9.41 -1.79
CA ALA A 65 -1.24 8.69 -0.71
C ALA A 65 -0.58 7.33 -0.48
N SER A 66 -0.30 6.59 -1.56
CA SER A 66 0.44 5.34 -1.57
C SER A 66 1.80 5.47 -0.89
N ASP A 67 2.62 6.44 -1.30
CA ASP A 67 3.95 6.68 -0.75
C ASP A 67 3.91 7.01 0.75
N ARG A 68 2.80 7.59 1.24
CA ARG A 68 2.63 7.86 2.69
C ARG A 68 2.29 6.59 3.46
N VAL A 69 1.44 5.74 2.90
CA VAL A 69 1.06 4.47 3.52
C VAL A 69 2.26 3.52 3.57
N GLU A 70 3.02 3.42 2.47
CA GLU A 70 4.24 2.60 2.43
C GLU A 70 5.27 3.08 3.47
N ARG A 71 5.53 4.39 3.53
CA ARG A 71 6.43 4.96 4.54
C ARG A 71 5.97 4.68 5.97
N ALA A 72 4.68 4.83 6.26
CA ALA A 72 4.16 4.54 7.60
C ALA A 72 4.36 3.07 8.00
N ILE A 73 4.28 2.14 7.05
CA ILE A 73 4.53 0.71 7.29
C ILE A 73 6.02 0.44 7.46
N ASP A 74 6.87 1.07 6.64
CA ASP A 74 8.32 0.97 6.75
C ASP A 74 8.82 1.51 8.09
N ASP A 75 8.29 2.64 8.54
CA ASP A 75 8.59 3.22 9.85
C ASP A 75 8.13 2.29 10.99
N ALA A 76 6.95 1.69 10.87
CA ALA A 76 6.45 0.72 11.84
C ALA A 76 7.28 -0.58 11.87
N LEU A 77 7.76 -1.04 10.71
CA LEU A 77 8.67 -2.18 10.60
C LEU A 77 10.04 -1.87 11.24
N ALA A 78 10.59 -0.69 10.96
CA ALA A 78 11.86 -0.24 11.55
C ALA A 78 11.79 -0.13 13.08
N GLY A 79 10.63 0.27 13.61
CA GLY A 79 10.36 0.33 15.04
C GLY A 79 10.15 -1.03 15.72
N GLN A 80 10.08 -2.14 14.97
CA GLN A 80 9.69 -3.45 15.49
C GLN A 80 10.79 -4.51 15.27
N PRO A 81 11.32 -5.14 16.34
CA PRO A 81 12.36 -6.15 16.18
C PRO A 81 11.81 -7.40 15.49
N VAL A 82 12.66 -8.04 14.66
CA VAL A 82 12.32 -9.25 13.90
C VAL A 82 12.02 -10.44 14.82
N ARG A 83 12.74 -10.54 15.94
CA ARG A 83 12.56 -11.56 16.97
C ARG A 83 12.30 -10.92 18.32
N VAL A 84 11.47 -11.56 19.12
CA VAL A 84 11.14 -11.13 20.48
C VAL A 84 11.12 -12.34 21.41
N PRO A 85 11.24 -12.15 22.74
CA PRO A 85 10.99 -13.21 23.70
C PRO A 85 9.61 -13.83 23.51
N GLU A 86 9.48 -15.14 23.72
CA GLU A 86 8.22 -15.88 23.53
C GLU A 86 7.03 -15.26 24.28
N ALA A 87 7.25 -14.75 25.50
CA ALA A 87 6.22 -14.08 26.29
C ALA A 87 5.68 -12.81 25.59
N THR A 88 6.56 -12.02 24.97
CA THR A 88 6.18 -10.84 24.19
C THR A 88 5.45 -11.24 22.90
N ALA A 89 5.89 -12.30 22.22
CA ALA A 89 5.20 -12.81 21.05
C ALA A 89 3.77 -13.29 21.39
N ASP A 90 3.58 -13.94 22.54
CA ASP A 90 2.25 -14.37 22.97
C ASP A 90 1.34 -13.18 23.31
N ALA A 91 1.88 -12.14 23.95
CA ALA A 91 1.14 -10.89 24.19
C ALA A 91 0.67 -10.26 22.87
N TYR A 92 1.53 -10.19 21.85
CA TYR A 92 1.13 -9.69 20.53
C TYR A 92 0.08 -10.56 19.84
N ARG A 93 0.15 -11.89 19.97
CA ARG A 93 -0.88 -12.79 19.45
C ARG A 93 -2.24 -12.53 20.11
N ARG A 94 -2.26 -12.38 21.43
CA ARG A 94 -3.50 -12.10 22.20
C ARG A 94 -4.12 -10.77 21.78
N GLN A 95 -3.30 -9.70 21.74
CA GLN A 95 -3.71 -8.38 21.29
C GLN A 95 -4.32 -8.42 19.88
N ARG A 96 -3.67 -9.12 18.94
CA ARG A 96 -4.17 -9.26 17.55
C ARG A 96 -5.47 -10.06 17.47
N SER A 97 -5.70 -11.01 18.38
CA SER A 97 -6.93 -11.81 18.40
C SER A 97 -8.10 -11.12 19.11
N GLY A 98 -7.93 -9.88 19.58
CA GLY A 98 -8.96 -9.16 20.35
C GLY A 98 -9.19 -9.72 21.75
N ARG A 99 -8.28 -10.59 22.22
CA ARG A 99 -8.27 -11.10 23.59
C ARG A 99 -7.39 -10.17 24.44
N LEU A 100 -7.97 -9.05 24.85
CA LEU A 100 -7.51 -8.27 25.99
C LEU A 100 -8.48 -8.50 27.15
#